data_AF-A0A058ZSF3-F1
#
_entry.id   AF-A0A058ZSF3-F1
#
_cell.length_a   1.000
_cell.length_b   1.000
_cell.length_c   1.000
_cell.angle_alpha   90.00
_cell.angle_beta   90.00
_cell.angle_gamma   90.00
#
_symmetry.space_group_name_H-M   'P 1'
#
loop_
_entity.id
_entity.type
_entity.pdbx_description
1 polymer ?
#
loop_
_entity_poly.entity_id
_entity_poly.type
_entity_poly.pdbx_seq_one_letter_code
_entity_poly.pdbx_strand_id
1 'polypeptide(L)' 'MPSTSIQLRLADGTRIIGRFNHHHTIRDIRAFVDASRPGVSRTYQLQMMGFPPKVLTELDQTIEQAGLINSVVMQKF' A
#
# COMPACT_ATOMS: atom_id res chain seq x y z
N MET A 1 3.69 -19.78 -1.70
CA MET A 1 3.77 -18.69 -0.72
C MET A 1 2.37 -18.10 -0.56
N PRO A 2 1.94 -17.74 0.66
CA PRO A 2 0.63 -17.14 0.88
C PRO A 2 0.57 -15.75 0.22
N SER A 3 -0.50 -15.51 -0.53
CA SER A 3 -0.75 -14.26 -1.26
C SER A 3 -1.99 -13.58 -0.73
N THR A 4 -2.00 -12.25 -0.73
CA THR A 4 -3.13 -11.43 -0.35
C THR A 4 -3.40 -10.37 -1.42
N SER A 5 -4.64 -9.89 -1.45
CA SER A 5 -5.06 -8.78 -2.31
C SER A 5 -5.18 -7.53 -1.46
N ILE A 6 -4.45 -6.49 -1.81
CA ILE A 6 -4.50 -5.19 -1.14
C ILE A 6 -5.19 -4.21 -2.06
N GLN A 7 -6.23 -3.54 -1.54
CA GLN A 7 -6.90 -2.48 -2.27
C GLN A 7 -6.18 -1.15 -1.98
N LEU A 8 -5.74 -0.47 -3.03
CA LEU A 8 -5.05 0.81 -2.96
C LEU A 8 -5.98 1.91 -3.49
N ARG A 9 -6.26 2.90 -2.65
CA ARG A 9 -6.98 4.12 -3.02
C ARG A 9 -5.96 5.21 -3.24
N LEU A 10 -5.79 5.62 -4.49
CA LEU A 10 -4.90 6.69 -4.86
C LEU A 10 -5.53 8.05 -4.54
N ALA A 11 -4.69 9.07 -4.41
CA ALA A 11 -5.13 10.41 -4.05
C ALA A 11 -5.88 11.12 -5.18
N ASP A 12 -5.80 10.61 -6.42
CA ASP A 12 -6.60 11.06 -7.57
C ASP A 12 -8.01 10.46 -7.57
N GLY A 13 -8.37 9.67 -6.56
CA GLY A 13 -9.65 8.96 -6.45
C GLY A 13 -9.67 7.60 -7.16
N THR A 14 -8.60 7.22 -7.87
CA THR A 14 -8.53 5.92 -8.52
C THR A 14 -8.37 4.81 -7.48
N ARG A 15 -9.01 3.68 -7.76
CA ARG A 15 -8.90 2.47 -6.96
C ARG A 15 -8.19 1.39 -7.77
N ILE A 16 -7.05 0.92 -7.28
CA ILE A 16 -6.31 -0.20 -7.85
C ILE A 16 -6.27 -1.36 -6.85
N ILE A 17 -6.16 -2.59 -7.33
CA ILE A 17 -6.02 -3.77 -6.47
C ILE A 17 -4.73 -4.45 -6.85
N GLY A 18 -3.78 -4.52 -5.92
CA GLY A 18 -2.50 -5.20 -6.10
C GLY A 18 -2.52 -6.55 -5.39
N ARG A 19 -1.98 -7.59 -6.04
CA ARG A 19 -1.79 -8.90 -5.43
C ARG A 19 -0.35 -9.02 -4.97
N PHE A 20 -0.15 -9.30 -3.68
CA PHE A 20 1.16 -9.36 -3.05
C PHE A 20 1.33 -10.64 -2.25
N ASN A 21 2.57 -11.07 -2.05
CA ASN A 21 2.90 -12.13 -1.11
C ASN A 21 3.01 -11.55 0.30
N HIS A 22 2.77 -12.36 1.34
CA HIS A 22 2.85 -11.91 2.74
C HIS A 22 4.23 -11.36 3.13
N HIS A 23 5.28 -11.84 2.46
CA HIS A 23 6.68 -11.42 2.65
C HIS A 23 7.07 -10.17 1.87
N HIS A 24 6.22 -9.65 0.98
CA HIS A 24 6.48 -8.35 0.35
C HIS A 24 6.40 -7.25 1.40
N THR A 25 7.17 -6.20 1.17
CA THR A 25 7.34 -5.06 2.07
C THR A 25 6.46 -3.88 1.67
N ILE A 26 6.33 -2.90 2.56
CA ILE A 26 5.65 -1.64 2.23
C ILE A 26 6.36 -0.90 1.08
N ARG A 27 7.69 -1.06 0.96
CA ARG A 27 8.45 -0.55 -0.19
C ARG A 27 7.96 -1.15 -1.52
N ASP A 28 7.65 -2.45 -1.56
CA ASP A 28 7.13 -3.10 -2.76
C ASP A 28 5.73 -2.58 -3.13
N ILE A 29 4.90 -2.26 -2.13
CA ILE A 29 3.60 -1.61 -2.35
C ILE A 29 3.79 -0.22 -2.96
N ARG A 30 4.73 0.58 -2.45
CA ARG A 30 5.04 1.90 -3.04
C ARG A 30 5.55 1.77 -4.46
N ALA A 31 6.48 0.86 -4.72
CA ALA A 31 6.98 0.61 -6.07
C ALA A 31 5.85 0.20 -7.03
N PHE A 32 4.88 -0.59 -6.57
CA PHE A 32 3.69 -0.94 -7.36
C PHE A 32 2.80 0.28 -7.66
N VAL A 33 2.58 1.15 -6.67
CA VAL A 33 1.83 2.41 -6.86
C VAL A 33 2.55 3.32 -7.85
N ASP A 34 3.86 3.50 -7.69
CA ASP A 34 4.69 4.35 -8.54
C ASP A 34 4.73 3.82 -9.99
N ALA A 35 4.86 2.50 -10.16
CA ALA A 35 4.81 1.84 -11.48
C ALA A 35 3.42 1.95 -12.14
N SER A 36 2.35 2.04 -11.36
CA SER A 36 0.99 2.26 -11.89
C SER A 36 0.76 3.70 -12.35
N ARG A 37 1.60 4.66 -11.90
CA ARG A 37 1.52 6.10 -12.19
C ARG A 37 2.88 6.71 -12.51
N PRO A 38 3.53 6.28 -13.61
CA PRO A 38 4.78 6.87 -14.04
C PRO A 38 4.56 8.35 -14.38
N GLY A 39 5.32 9.25 -13.74
CA GLY A 39 5.27 10.70 -13.98
C GLY A 39 4.68 11.53 -12.83
N VAL A 40 4.06 10.90 -11.82
CA VAL A 40 3.60 11.60 -10.61
C VAL A 40 4.57 11.33 -9.46
N SER A 41 5.75 11.95 -9.51
CA SER A 41 6.69 11.95 -8.38
C SER A 41 6.21 12.94 -7.33
N ARG A 42 5.15 12.59 -6.59
CA ARG A 42 4.68 13.36 -5.44
C ARG A 42 5.06 12.62 -4.18
N THR A 43 5.65 13.30 -3.21
CA THR A 43 5.80 12.75 -1.86
C THR A 43 4.41 12.45 -1.30
N TYR A 44 4.13 11.18 -1.02
CA TYR A 44 2.87 10.75 -0.42
C TYR A 44 3.13 9.81 0.75
N GLN A 45 2.16 9.75 1.65
CA GLN A 45 2.10 8.74 2.71
C GLN A 45 1.08 7.68 2.33
N LEU A 46 1.41 6.43 2.66
CA LEU A 46 0.43 5.34 2.62
C LEU A 46 -0.14 5.16 4.02
N GLN A 47 -1.46 5.08 4.12
CA GLN A 47 -2.18 4.88 5.36
C GLN A 47 -3.14 3.71 5.22
N MET A 48 -3.14 2.79 6.18
CA MET A 48 -4.15 1.74 6.24
C MET A 48 -5.50 2.35 6.61
N MET A 49 -6.52 2.03 5.82
CA MET A 49 -7.91 2.36 6.11
C MET A 49 -8.43 1.32 7.11
N GLY A 50 -8.48 1.73 8.37
CA GLY A 50 -8.91 0.93 9.51
C GLY A 50 -9.04 1.84 10.72
N PHE A 51 -9.63 1.33 11.81
CA PHE A 51 -9.72 2.07 13.06
C PHE A 51 -8.87 1.35 14.12
N PRO A 52 -7.82 2.00 14.66
CA PRO A 52 -7.29 3.31 14.31
C PRO A 52 -6.53 3.32 12.96
N PRO A 53 -6.49 4.45 12.24
CA PRO A 53 -5.87 4.50 10.92
C PRO A 53 -4.34 4.55 11.05
N LYS A 54 -3.66 3.49 10.62
CA LYS A 54 -2.21 3.30 10.78
C LYS A 54 -1.44 3.84 9.59
N VAL A 55 -0.51 4.77 9.82
CA VAL A 55 0.41 5.25 8.76
C VAL A 55 1.51 4.22 8.54
N LEU A 56 1.79 3.90 7.28
CA LEU A 56 2.80 2.94 6.86
C LEU A 56 4.15 3.67 6.67
N THR A 57 4.79 4.00 7.79
CA THR A 57 6.12 4.65 7.84
C THR A 57 7.25 3.66 7.61
N GLU A 58 7.13 2.46 8.18
CA GLU A 58 8.17 1.42 8.15
C GLU A 58 8.23 0.73 6.79
N LEU A 59 9.13 1.15 5.93
CA LEU A 59 9.25 0.64 4.56
C LEU A 59 9.67 -0.83 4.46
N ASP A 60 10.49 -1.28 5.42
CA ASP A 60 11.02 -2.64 5.49
C ASP A 60 10.07 -3.62 6.19
N GLN A 61 8.97 -3.12 6.76
CA GLN A 61 7.96 -3.97 7.36
C GLN A 61 7.18 -4.74 6.28
N THR A 62 7.02 -6.03 6.49
CA THR A 62 6.27 -6.91 5.59
C THR A 62 4.77 -6.68 5.68
N ILE A 63 4.02 -7.09 4.65
CA ILE A 63 2.55 -7.02 4.60
C ILE A 63 1.91 -7.72 5.79
N GLU A 64 2.46 -8.88 6.18
CA GLU A 64 1.98 -9.64 7.34
C GLU A 64 2.20 -8.88 8.65
N GLN A 65 3.42 -8.38 8.88
CA GLN A 65 3.75 -7.58 10.07
C GLN A 65 2.99 -6.26 10.14
N ALA A 66 2.74 -5.65 8.98
CA ALA A 66 1.98 -4.42 8.87
C ALA A 66 0.48 -4.62 9.10
N GLY A 67 -0.02 -5.87 9.00
CA GLY A 67 -1.44 -6.21 9.11
C GLY A 67 -2.23 -5.86 7.86
N LEU A 68 -1.60 -5.86 6.68
CA LEU A 68 -2.20 -5.39 5.43
C LEU A 68 -2.95 -6.48 4.65
N ILE A 69 -3.09 -7.67 5.22
CA ILE A 69 -3.78 -8.79 4.59
C ILE A 69 -5.25 -8.41 4.37
N ASN A 70 -5.73 -8.51 3.11
CA ASN A 70 -7.08 -8.14 2.68
C ASN A 70 -7.50 -6.71 3.09
N SER A 71 -6.53 -5.82 3.28
CA SER A 71 -6.76 -4.47 3.79
C SER A 71 -6.85 -3.45 2.66
N VAL A 72 -7.40 -2.29 3.02
CA VAL A 72 -7.45 -1.13 2.14
C VAL A 72 -6.37 -0.15 2.59
N VAL A 73 -5.54 0.31 1.66
CA VAL A 73 -4.49 1.30 1.86
C VAL A 73 -4.83 2.53 1.05
N MET A 74 -4.67 3.72 1.63
CA MET A 74 -4.96 5.00 1.02
C MET A 74 -3.68 5.81 0.85
N GLN A 75 -3.52 6.42 -0.31
CA GLN A 75 -2.51 7.41 -0.59
C GLN A 75 -3.00 8.78 -0.09
N LYS A 76 -2.19 9.44 0.72
CA LYS A 76 -2.46 10.76 1.27
C LYS A 76 -1.28 11.70 1.01
N PHE A 77 -1.57 12.96 0.70
CA PHE A 77 -0.58 14.03 0.58
C PHE A 77 -0.45 14.80 1.90
#